data_AF-C3U0B5-F1
#
_entry.id   AF-C3U0B5-F1
#
_cell.length_a   1.000
_cell.length_b   1.000
_cell.length_c   1.000
_cell.angle_alpha   90.00
_cell.angle_beta   90.00
_cell.angle_gamma   90.00
#
_symmetry.space_group_name_H-M   'P 1'
#
loop_
_entity.id
_entity.type
_entity.pdbx_description
1 polymer ?
#
loop_
_entity_poly.entity_id
_entity_poly.type
_entity_poly.pdbx_seq_one_letter_code
_entity_poly.pdbx_strand_id
1 'polypeptide(L)'
;FLTKIKKLLETVCHNCGKIKANTSDPKFLEALRTRDPKRRFDQIWRLSKDVLICEADPPPDEDEPFSKEGSKPLRTHGGCGNAQPTIRREGISLVGTWKPNKNMMEDEDMQQPEKKPITPQMALNVFRSISHEDVRIMGLSNDYARPEWMIITVLPVPPPPVRPSVLVGGSGTGQRGEDDLTYKLAEIVRANQNVQRCEQEGSPEHVVREFESLLQYHVATYMDNDIAGQPKAMQKSNRPVKAIRGRLKGKEGRLRQNLMGKRVDFSARTVITGDPNLSLDEVGVPRSIARTLTYPEVVTPYNIDKLQQLVMNGPNEHPGARYIVRDNGERIDLRHARRAGGQQLLYGWKVERHIMDGDV
;
A
#
# COMPACT_ATOMS: atom_id res chain seq x y z
N PHE A 1 -9.38 -3.27 1.45
CA PHE A 1 -9.71 -4.11 2.63
C PHE A 1 -11.05 -4.84 2.53
N LEU A 2 -11.79 -4.79 1.41
CA LEU A 2 -13.14 -5.38 1.26
C LEU A 2 -13.28 -6.82 1.77
N THR A 3 -12.35 -7.71 1.47
CA THR A 3 -12.41 -9.11 1.94
C THR A 3 -12.37 -9.21 3.48
N LYS A 4 -11.58 -8.37 4.14
CA LYS A 4 -11.47 -8.34 5.60
C LYS A 4 -12.70 -7.68 6.25
N ILE A 5 -13.21 -6.61 5.64
CA ILE A 5 -14.48 -5.95 6.03
C ILE A 5 -15.62 -6.97 6.00
N LYS A 6 -15.73 -7.75 4.91
CA LYS A 6 -16.74 -8.82 4.80
C LYS A 6 -16.65 -9.80 5.97
N LYS A 7 -15.45 -10.35 6.23
CA LYS A 7 -15.25 -11.28 7.35
C LYS A 7 -15.57 -10.66 8.70
N LEU A 8 -15.26 -9.37 8.89
CA LEU A 8 -15.58 -8.66 10.13
C LEU A 8 -17.08 -8.52 10.34
N LEU A 9 -17.82 -8.09 9.31
CA LEU A 9 -19.28 -8.02 9.36
C LEU A 9 -19.92 -9.40 9.59
N GLU A 10 -19.32 -10.47 9.06
CA GLU A 10 -19.74 -11.85 9.36
C GLU A 10 -19.37 -12.31 10.78
N THR A 11 -18.51 -11.59 11.49
CA THR A 11 -18.04 -11.94 12.84
C THR A 11 -18.83 -11.23 13.94
N VAL A 12 -19.18 -9.96 13.72
CA VAL A 12 -19.87 -9.13 14.72
C VAL A 12 -21.36 -8.99 14.41
N CYS A 13 -22.15 -8.65 15.43
CA CYS A 13 -23.54 -8.28 15.28
C CYS A 13 -23.67 -6.89 14.64
N HIS A 14 -24.52 -6.77 13.63
CA HIS A 14 -24.79 -5.51 12.94
C HIS A 14 -25.49 -4.44 13.80
N ASN A 15 -26.06 -4.82 14.95
CA ASN A 15 -26.79 -3.89 15.81
C ASN A 15 -25.97 -3.53 17.05
N CYS A 16 -25.54 -4.52 17.83
CA CYS A 16 -24.83 -4.30 19.10
C CYS A 16 -23.30 -4.32 19.00
N GLY A 17 -22.71 -4.67 17.85
CA GLY A 17 -21.25 -4.68 17.67
C GLY A 17 -20.49 -5.82 18.38
N LYS A 18 -21.19 -6.67 19.15
CA LYS A 18 -20.59 -7.82 19.85
C LYS A 18 -20.21 -8.95 18.89
N ILE A 19 -19.22 -9.74 19.28
CA ILE A 19 -18.85 -10.97 18.57
C ILE A 19 -20.05 -11.94 18.63
N LYS A 20 -20.37 -12.59 17.52
CA LYS A 20 -21.52 -13.51 17.45
C LYS A 20 -21.21 -14.92 17.96
N ALA A 21 -19.95 -15.34 17.92
CA ALA A 21 -19.56 -16.64 18.46
C ALA A 21 -19.74 -16.68 19.97
N ASN A 22 -20.30 -17.78 20.46
CA ASN A 22 -20.48 -18.01 21.88
C ASN A 22 -19.12 -18.04 22.60
N THR A 23 -18.95 -17.11 23.55
CA THR A 23 -17.70 -16.93 24.31
C THR A 23 -17.41 -18.07 25.30
N SER A 24 -18.43 -18.87 25.61
CA SER A 24 -18.36 -20.03 26.49
C SER A 24 -18.02 -21.34 25.76
N ASP A 25 -18.06 -21.37 24.42
CA ASP A 25 -17.70 -22.56 23.65
C ASP A 25 -16.21 -22.91 23.89
N PRO A 26 -15.85 -24.15 24.24
CA PRO A 26 -14.45 -24.57 24.37
C PRO A 26 -13.62 -24.24 23.13
N LYS A 27 -14.20 -24.28 21.92
CA LYS A 27 -13.50 -23.91 20.68
C LYS A 27 -13.16 -22.42 20.62
N PHE A 28 -14.02 -21.57 21.17
CA PHE A 28 -13.76 -20.14 21.28
C PHE A 28 -12.63 -19.87 22.27
N LEU A 29 -12.66 -20.54 23.43
CA LEU A 29 -11.59 -20.44 24.43
C LEU A 29 -10.24 -20.94 23.89
N GLU A 30 -10.25 -21.98 23.07
CA GLU A 30 -9.05 -22.45 22.35
C GLU A 30 -8.54 -21.38 21.37
N ALA A 31 -9.44 -20.75 20.61
CA ALA A 31 -9.07 -19.68 19.69
C ALA A 31 -8.40 -18.49 20.41
N LEU A 32 -8.86 -18.13 21.61
CA LEU A 32 -8.24 -17.08 22.43
C LEU A 32 -6.79 -17.39 22.81
N ARG A 33 -6.46 -18.67 23.04
CA ARG A 33 -5.09 -19.11 23.39
C ARG A 33 -4.13 -19.02 22.20
N THR A 34 -4.62 -18.98 20.97
CA THR A 34 -3.79 -18.84 19.77
C THR A 34 -3.02 -17.52 19.80
N ARG A 35 -1.67 -17.59 19.85
CA ARG A 35 -0.80 -16.39 19.92
C ARG A 35 -0.81 -15.55 18.65
N ASP A 36 -0.90 -16.18 17.47
CA ASP A 36 -0.93 -15.48 16.18
C ASP A 36 -2.29 -14.78 15.98
N PRO A 37 -2.34 -13.43 15.93
CA PRO A 37 -3.59 -12.68 15.78
C PRO A 37 -4.33 -13.00 14.48
N LYS A 38 -3.62 -13.33 13.39
CA LYS A 38 -4.25 -13.64 12.10
C LYS A 38 -5.01 -14.96 12.17
N ARG A 39 -4.38 -15.98 12.77
CA ARG A 39 -4.97 -17.31 12.95
C ARG A 39 -6.12 -17.28 13.95
N ARG A 40 -5.96 -16.52 15.06
CA ARG A 40 -7.02 -16.26 16.03
C ARG A 40 -8.26 -15.67 15.37
N PHE A 41 -8.10 -14.61 14.58
CA PHE A 41 -9.20 -14.00 13.85
C PHE A 41 -9.93 -15.01 12.95
N ASP A 42 -9.19 -15.83 12.20
CA ASP A 42 -9.81 -16.79 11.27
C ASP A 42 -10.59 -17.89 12.02
N GLN A 43 -10.13 -18.32 13.19
CA GLN A 43 -10.87 -19.25 14.05
C GLN A 43 -12.16 -18.64 14.57
N ILE A 44 -12.11 -17.43 15.14
CA ILE A 44 -13.28 -16.72 15.67
C ILE A 44 -14.30 -16.44 14.55
N TRP A 45 -13.82 -16.03 13.37
CA TRP A 45 -14.67 -15.81 12.20
C TRP A 45 -15.39 -17.09 11.77
N ARG A 46 -14.70 -18.24 11.73
CA ARG A 46 -15.33 -19.53 11.37
C ARG A 46 -16.43 -19.95 12.35
N LEU A 47 -16.27 -19.63 13.63
CA LEU A 47 -17.30 -19.88 14.66
C LEU A 47 -18.48 -18.91 14.54
N SER A 48 -18.24 -17.68 14.03
CA SER A 48 -19.25 -16.62 13.99
C SER A 48 -20.05 -16.57 12.67
N LYS A 49 -19.48 -17.02 11.55
CA LYS A 49 -20.05 -16.81 10.21
C LYS A 49 -21.42 -17.48 10.02
N ASP A 50 -21.64 -18.63 10.66
CA ASP A 50 -22.87 -19.43 10.52
C ASP A 50 -23.89 -19.07 11.61
N VAL A 51 -23.52 -18.23 12.57
CA VAL A 51 -24.42 -17.68 13.59
C VAL A 51 -25.21 -16.53 12.98
N LEU A 52 -26.51 -16.80 12.74
CA LEU A 52 -27.45 -15.88 12.09
C LEU A 52 -28.39 -15.17 13.08
N ILE A 53 -28.25 -15.42 14.38
CA ILE A 53 -29.04 -14.76 15.43
C ILE A 53 -28.06 -14.32 16.51
N CYS A 54 -28.18 -13.08 16.96
CA CYS A 54 -27.40 -12.60 18.09
C CYS A 54 -28.05 -13.07 19.39
N GLU A 55 -27.63 -14.22 19.92
CA GLU A 55 -28.21 -14.82 21.14
C GLU A 55 -28.23 -13.82 22.30
N ALA A 56 -29.45 -13.46 22.72
CA ALA A 56 -29.68 -12.66 23.91
C ALA A 56 -29.61 -13.55 25.14
N ASP A 57 -29.19 -12.97 26.26
CA ASP A 57 -29.21 -13.69 27.52
C ASP A 57 -30.65 -13.87 28.00
N PRO A 58 -30.98 -15.02 28.60
CA PRO A 58 -32.27 -15.17 29.26
C PRO A 58 -32.42 -14.08 30.33
N PRO A 59 -33.63 -13.50 30.50
CA PRO A 59 -33.87 -12.55 31.58
C PRO A 59 -33.51 -13.22 32.93
N PRO A 60 -32.99 -12.46 33.91
CA PRO A 60 -32.76 -13.00 35.24
C PRO A 60 -34.11 -13.47 35.80
N ASP A 61 -34.19 -14.74 36.20
CA ASP A 61 -35.37 -15.27 36.90
C ASP A 61 -35.56 -14.50 38.22
N GLU A 62 -36.70 -13.81 38.37
CA GLU A 62 -37.04 -13.04 39.58
C GLU A 62 -37.41 -13.94 40.78
N ASP A 63 -37.45 -15.28 40.60
CA ASP A 63 -38.04 -16.23 41.55
C ASP A 63 -37.06 -17.03 42.43
N GLU A 64 -35.75 -16.74 42.43
CA GLU A 64 -34.78 -17.43 43.32
C GLU A 64 -33.93 -16.42 44.14
N PRO A 65 -34.43 -15.96 45.31
CA PRO A 65 -33.69 -15.01 46.16
C PRO A 65 -32.45 -15.59 46.86
N PHE A 66 -32.15 -16.89 46.70
CA PHE A 66 -31.08 -17.57 47.43
C PHE A 66 -30.40 -18.70 46.64
N SER A 67 -29.81 -18.38 45.49
CA SER A 67 -28.82 -19.28 44.89
C SER A 67 -27.49 -19.16 45.64
N LYS A 68 -27.09 -20.23 46.33
CA LYS A 68 -25.86 -20.39 47.13
C LYS A 68 -24.62 -19.71 46.54
N GLU A 69 -23.91 -18.95 47.37
CA GLU A 69 -22.54 -18.45 47.16
C GLU A 69 -21.63 -19.60 46.69
N GLY A 70 -21.41 -19.75 45.38
CA GLY A 70 -20.55 -20.81 44.84
C GLY A 70 -20.78 -21.19 43.39
N SER A 71 -21.91 -20.84 42.77
CA SER A 71 -22.06 -20.99 41.32
C SER A 71 -21.27 -19.88 40.61
N LYS A 72 -20.30 -20.27 39.78
CA LYS A 72 -19.58 -19.32 38.90
C LYS A 72 -20.65 -18.55 38.10
N PRO A 73 -20.59 -17.21 38.03
CA PRO A 73 -21.54 -16.45 37.22
C PRO A 73 -21.50 -17.02 35.81
N LEU A 74 -22.66 -17.45 35.29
CA LEU A 74 -22.77 -17.90 33.90
C LEU A 74 -22.22 -16.76 33.04
N ARG A 75 -21.21 -17.04 32.21
CA ARG A 75 -20.71 -16.05 31.27
C ARG A 75 -21.77 -15.84 30.21
N THR A 76 -22.58 -14.83 30.41
CA THR A 76 -23.67 -14.50 29.50
C THR A 76 -23.10 -13.72 28.30
N HIS A 77 -23.65 -13.96 27.11
CA HIS A 77 -23.16 -13.46 25.83
C HIS A 77 -23.63 -12.01 25.57
N GLY A 78 -24.76 -11.63 26.17
CA GLY A 78 -25.33 -10.28 26.16
C GLY A 78 -25.71 -9.79 24.78
N GLY A 79 -26.11 -10.68 23.88
CA GLY A 79 -26.55 -10.32 22.54
C GLY A 79 -27.91 -9.61 22.55
N CYS A 80 -28.31 -9.07 21.39
CA CYS A 80 -29.50 -8.23 21.26
C CYS A 80 -30.70 -8.92 20.57
N GLY A 81 -30.65 -10.23 20.33
CA GLY A 81 -31.74 -11.02 19.72
C GLY A 81 -31.92 -10.84 18.20
N ASN A 82 -31.29 -9.85 17.59
CA ASN A 82 -31.52 -9.51 16.17
C ASN A 82 -30.96 -10.52 15.18
N ALA A 83 -31.71 -10.76 14.11
CA ALA A 83 -31.28 -11.58 12.97
C ALA A 83 -30.10 -10.94 12.23
N GLN A 84 -29.17 -11.78 11.79
CA GLN A 84 -27.92 -11.38 11.13
C GLN A 84 -27.93 -11.79 9.67
N PRO A 85 -27.39 -10.96 8.77
CA PRO A 85 -27.38 -11.26 7.35
C PRO A 85 -26.35 -12.34 6.98
N THR A 86 -26.67 -13.13 5.97
CA THR A 86 -25.64 -13.81 5.18
C THR A 86 -25.06 -12.84 4.17
N ILE A 87 -23.76 -12.57 4.23
CA ILE A 87 -23.11 -11.53 3.41
C ILE A 87 -22.46 -12.16 2.17
N ARG A 88 -22.75 -11.59 1.00
CA ARG A 88 -22.12 -11.92 -0.28
C ARG A 88 -21.41 -10.70 -0.85
N ARG A 89 -20.34 -10.95 -1.61
CA ARG A 89 -19.58 -9.91 -2.30
C ARG A 89 -19.93 -9.97 -3.77
N GLU A 90 -20.37 -8.84 -4.31
CA GLU A 90 -20.69 -8.65 -5.72
C GLU A 90 -19.80 -7.51 -6.25
N GLY A 91 -18.69 -7.87 -6.90
CA GLY A 91 -17.67 -6.92 -7.35
C GLY A 91 -17.03 -6.13 -6.21
N ILE A 92 -17.38 -4.84 -6.11
CA ILE A 92 -16.92 -3.89 -5.08
C ILE A 92 -17.97 -3.59 -4.00
N SER A 93 -19.17 -4.20 -4.11
CA SER A 93 -20.29 -4.02 -3.18
C SER A 93 -20.50 -5.27 -2.32
N LEU A 94 -21.14 -5.08 -1.16
CA LEU A 94 -21.55 -6.15 -0.27
C LEU A 94 -23.09 -6.18 -0.21
N VAL A 95 -23.67 -7.37 -0.30
CA VAL A 95 -25.12 -7.59 -0.21
C VAL A 95 -25.40 -8.53 0.96
N GLY A 96 -26.24 -8.09 1.87
CA GLY A 96 -26.74 -8.90 2.99
C GLY A 96 -28.07 -9.55 2.62
N THR A 97 -28.26 -10.79 3.05
CA THR A 97 -29.54 -11.50 2.93
C THR A 97 -30.02 -11.93 4.32
N TRP A 98 -31.17 -11.40 4.75
CA TRP A 98 -31.81 -11.76 6.01
C TRP A 98 -32.85 -12.84 5.76
N LYS A 99 -32.75 -13.95 6.50
CA LYS A 99 -33.76 -15.00 6.48
C LYS A 99 -34.76 -14.74 7.61
N PRO A 100 -36.07 -14.82 7.34
CA PRO A 100 -37.07 -14.74 8.40
C PRO A 100 -36.92 -15.92 9.38
N ASN A 101 -37.26 -15.67 10.64
CA ASN A 101 -37.07 -16.61 11.72
C ASN A 101 -38.13 -17.73 11.64
N LYS A 102 -37.74 -19.00 11.82
CA LYS A 102 -38.66 -20.15 11.72
C LYS A 102 -39.77 -20.18 12.79
N ASN A 103 -39.64 -19.39 13.87
CA ASN A 103 -40.62 -19.38 14.96
C ASN A 103 -41.84 -18.48 14.71
N MET A 104 -41.95 -17.82 13.55
CA MET A 104 -43.16 -17.11 13.12
C MET A 104 -43.89 -17.87 11.99
N MET A 105 -43.76 -19.19 11.96
CA MET A 105 -44.34 -20.10 10.94
C MET A 105 -45.72 -20.62 11.33
N GLU A 106 -46.63 -19.75 11.78
CA GLU A 106 -48.05 -20.12 11.98
C GLU A 106 -49.03 -19.46 11.01
N ASP A 107 -48.61 -18.51 10.17
CA ASP A 107 -49.50 -17.92 9.17
C ASP A 107 -48.89 -17.90 7.75
N GLU A 108 -49.77 -18.12 6.77
CA GLU A 108 -49.54 -18.52 5.38
C GLU A 108 -48.89 -17.44 4.48
N ASP A 109 -47.68 -16.98 4.77
CA ASP A 109 -46.91 -16.23 3.77
C ASP A 109 -45.42 -16.61 3.78
N MET A 110 -44.98 -17.26 2.69
CA MET A 110 -43.58 -17.48 2.33
C MET A 110 -42.87 -16.14 2.11
N GLN A 111 -42.55 -15.41 3.18
CA GLN A 111 -41.78 -14.18 3.10
C GLN A 111 -40.40 -14.49 2.52
N GLN A 112 -40.17 -13.98 1.32
CA GLN A 112 -38.91 -14.16 0.61
C GLN A 112 -37.76 -13.53 1.42
N PRO A 113 -36.56 -14.13 1.38
CA PRO A 113 -35.41 -13.60 2.11
C PRO A 113 -35.07 -12.19 1.61
N GLU A 114 -35.03 -11.23 2.54
CA GLU A 114 -34.82 -9.83 2.23
C GLU A 114 -33.36 -9.59 1.85
N LYS A 115 -33.13 -9.09 0.64
CA LYS A 115 -31.81 -8.73 0.12
C LYS A 115 -31.63 -7.22 0.20
N LYS A 116 -30.66 -6.77 0.99
CA LYS A 116 -30.29 -5.34 1.11
C LYS A 116 -28.80 -5.14 0.86
N PRO A 117 -28.41 -4.11 0.07
CA PRO A 117 -27.00 -3.74 -0.04
C PRO A 117 -26.51 -3.20 1.30
N ILE A 118 -25.30 -3.61 1.71
CA ILE A 118 -24.64 -3.07 2.89
C ILE A 118 -23.80 -1.89 2.44
N THR A 119 -24.27 -0.68 2.76
CA THR A 119 -23.55 0.55 2.40
C THR A 119 -22.27 0.70 3.25
N PRO A 120 -21.25 1.43 2.75
CA PRO A 120 -20.07 1.74 3.54
C PRO A 120 -20.41 2.43 4.87
N GLN A 121 -21.43 3.30 4.88
CA GLN A 121 -21.89 3.98 6.09
C GLN A 121 -22.47 3.00 7.12
N MET A 122 -23.26 2.02 6.68
CA MET A 122 -23.77 0.97 7.58
C MET A 122 -22.61 0.17 8.20
N ALA A 123 -21.64 -0.25 7.38
CA ALA A 123 -20.47 -0.98 7.87
C ALA A 123 -19.63 -0.14 8.85
N LEU A 124 -19.51 1.16 8.62
CA LEU A 124 -18.80 2.09 9.52
C LEU A 124 -19.49 2.20 10.87
N ASN A 125 -20.82 2.32 10.89
CA ASN A 125 -21.60 2.39 12.13
C ASN A 125 -21.46 1.10 12.94
N VAL A 126 -21.49 -0.07 12.28
CA VAL A 126 -21.23 -1.36 12.93
C VAL A 126 -19.81 -1.40 13.52
N PHE A 127 -18.80 -0.94 12.77
CA PHE A 127 -17.42 -0.99 13.26
C PHE A 127 -17.14 -0.03 14.41
N ARG A 128 -17.88 1.07 14.50
CA ARG A 128 -17.82 2.02 15.62
C ARG A 128 -18.46 1.48 16.90
N SER A 129 -19.47 0.61 16.80
CA SER A 129 -20.12 0.01 17.96
C SER A 129 -19.32 -1.15 18.59
N ILE A 130 -18.27 -1.64 17.92
CA ILE A 130 -17.40 -2.70 18.46
C ILE A 130 -16.58 -2.16 19.63
N SER A 131 -16.65 -2.84 20.77
CA SER A 131 -15.87 -2.51 21.97
C SER A 131 -14.36 -2.70 21.77
N HIS A 132 -13.55 -1.94 22.52
CA HIS A 132 -12.09 -2.10 22.48
C HIS A 132 -11.61 -3.49 22.91
N GLU A 133 -12.36 -4.15 23.79
CA GLU A 133 -12.10 -5.51 24.24
C GLU A 133 -12.34 -6.52 23.12
N ASP A 134 -13.47 -6.41 22.41
CA ASP A 134 -13.81 -7.28 21.29
C ASP A 134 -12.82 -7.15 20.13
N VAL A 135 -12.34 -5.92 19.84
CA VAL A 135 -11.28 -5.69 18.85
C VAL A 135 -10.03 -6.50 19.21
N ARG A 136 -9.62 -6.48 20.49
CA ARG A 136 -8.44 -7.22 20.97
C ARG A 136 -8.66 -8.73 20.96
N ILE A 137 -9.85 -9.18 21.36
CA ILE A 137 -10.26 -10.58 21.34
C ILE A 137 -10.18 -11.15 19.91
N MET A 138 -10.70 -10.41 18.93
CA MET A 138 -10.63 -10.78 17.52
C MET A 138 -9.20 -10.82 16.94
N GLY A 139 -8.19 -10.33 17.67
CA GLY A 139 -6.81 -10.26 17.20
C GLY A 139 -6.52 -9.05 16.30
N LEU A 140 -7.30 -7.97 16.46
CA LEU A 140 -7.00 -6.66 15.87
C LEU A 140 -6.34 -5.74 16.91
N SER A 141 -5.78 -4.62 16.43
CA SER A 141 -5.06 -3.66 17.27
C SER A 141 -5.89 -2.39 17.42
N ASN A 142 -6.13 -1.95 18.66
CA ASN A 142 -6.81 -0.68 18.92
C ASN A 142 -5.96 0.54 18.48
N ASP A 143 -4.64 0.46 18.64
CA ASP A 143 -3.77 1.62 18.37
C ASP A 143 -3.41 1.77 16.88
N TYR A 144 -3.25 0.65 16.17
CA TYR A 144 -2.70 0.65 14.81
C TYR A 144 -3.68 0.21 13.72
N ALA A 145 -4.76 -0.50 14.07
CA ALA A 145 -5.60 -1.16 13.06
C ALA A 145 -7.04 -1.35 13.54
N ARG A 146 -7.73 -0.26 13.89
CA ARG A 146 -9.16 -0.32 14.21
C ARG A 146 -9.99 -0.75 12.98
N PRO A 147 -11.06 -1.54 13.16
CA PRO A 147 -11.95 -1.97 12.08
C PRO A 147 -12.52 -0.81 11.24
N GLU A 148 -12.90 0.28 11.90
CA GLU A 148 -13.49 1.47 11.29
C GLU A 148 -12.57 2.15 10.27
N TRP A 149 -11.24 2.08 10.46
CA TRP A 149 -10.25 2.68 9.54
C TRP A 149 -10.09 1.93 8.22
N MET A 150 -10.71 0.73 8.11
CA MET A 150 -10.74 0.02 6.83
C MET A 150 -11.68 0.68 5.81
N ILE A 151 -12.59 1.55 6.28
CA ILE A 151 -13.50 2.36 5.47
C ILE A 151 -12.89 3.75 5.34
N ILE A 152 -12.70 4.20 4.10
CA ILE A 152 -12.04 5.47 3.81
C ILE A 152 -13.06 6.59 3.87
N THR A 153 -12.96 7.45 4.89
CA THR A 153 -13.71 8.72 4.98
C THR A 153 -12.88 9.91 4.51
N VAL A 154 -11.56 9.86 4.73
CA VAL A 154 -10.60 10.87 4.28
C VAL A 154 -9.55 10.18 3.41
N LEU A 155 -9.50 10.55 2.12
CA LEU A 155 -8.52 9.99 1.19
C LEU A 155 -7.26 10.88 1.15
N PRO A 156 -6.08 10.38 1.56
CA PRO A 156 -4.85 11.17 1.50
C PRO A 156 -4.40 11.37 0.05
N VAL A 157 -4.05 12.61 -0.29
CA VAL A 157 -3.53 12.96 -1.62
C VAL A 157 -1.99 12.93 -1.59
N PRO A 158 -1.34 12.08 -2.40
CA PRO A 158 0.12 12.02 -2.42
C PRO A 158 0.75 13.29 -3.02
N PRO A 159 1.94 13.69 -2.55
CA PRO A 159 2.61 14.90 -3.04
C PRO A 159 3.20 14.72 -4.45
N PRO A 160 3.56 15.81 -5.16
CA PRO A 160 4.09 15.77 -6.52
C PRO A 160 5.25 14.79 -6.79
N PRO A 161 6.22 14.54 -5.87
CA PRO A 161 7.28 13.56 -6.10
C PRO A 161 6.77 12.11 -6.33
N VAL A 162 5.59 11.77 -5.80
CA VAL A 162 4.96 10.45 -6.01
C VAL A 162 4.15 10.40 -7.31
N ARG A 163 3.71 11.57 -7.80
CA ARG A 163 2.90 11.77 -9.01
C ARG A 163 3.53 12.84 -9.92
N PRO A 164 4.71 12.56 -10.51
CA PRO A 164 5.49 13.55 -11.24
C PRO A 164 4.78 14.02 -12.52
N SER A 165 4.81 15.33 -12.77
CA SER A 165 4.38 15.91 -14.05
C SER A 165 5.58 15.98 -15.00
N VAL A 166 5.36 15.67 -16.28
CA VAL A 166 6.38 15.70 -17.33
C VAL A 166 6.05 16.82 -18.32
N LEU A 167 6.99 17.73 -18.55
CA LEU A 167 6.88 18.75 -19.57
C LEU A 167 7.24 18.15 -20.93
N VAL A 168 6.29 18.11 -21.86
CA VAL A 168 6.54 17.65 -23.22
C VAL A 168 7.08 18.83 -24.02
N GLY A 169 8.36 18.75 -24.43
CA GLY A 169 8.98 19.73 -25.35
C GLY A 169 9.97 20.73 -24.73
N GLY A 170 10.31 20.63 -23.44
CA GLY A 170 11.43 21.35 -22.81
C GLY A 170 11.30 22.89 -22.69
N SER A 171 10.42 23.53 -23.47
CA SER A 171 10.06 24.93 -23.30
C SER A 171 8.96 25.09 -22.25
N GLY A 172 9.02 26.16 -21.45
CA GLY A 172 8.07 26.45 -20.37
C GLY A 172 6.61 26.67 -20.81
N THR A 173 6.36 26.65 -22.13
CA THR A 173 5.05 26.77 -22.78
C THR A 173 4.55 25.45 -23.39
N GLY A 174 5.31 24.35 -23.27
CA GLY A 174 4.91 23.03 -23.78
C GLY A 174 3.74 22.39 -23.02
N GLN A 175 3.04 21.47 -23.68
CA GLN A 175 1.95 20.70 -23.05
C GLN A 175 2.49 19.86 -21.89
N ARG A 176 1.76 19.87 -20.76
CA ARG A 176 2.10 19.09 -19.57
C ARG A 176 1.45 17.71 -19.65
N GLY A 177 2.27 16.67 -19.59
CA GLY A 177 1.84 15.29 -19.37
C GLY A 177 1.79 15.01 -17.87
N GLU A 178 0.58 15.01 -17.31
CA GLU A 178 0.38 14.68 -15.89
C GLU A 178 0.46 13.18 -15.63
N ASP A 179 0.78 12.80 -14.40
CA ASP A 179 0.80 11.41 -13.97
C ASP A 179 -0.62 10.80 -13.96
N ASP A 180 -0.72 9.49 -14.25
CA ASP A 180 -1.96 8.70 -14.20
C ASP A 180 -2.73 8.86 -12.86
N LEU A 181 -2.02 8.95 -11.73
CA LEU A 181 -2.64 9.16 -10.42
C LEU A 181 -3.30 10.54 -10.32
N THR A 182 -2.69 11.58 -10.92
CA THR A 182 -3.27 12.93 -10.95
C THR A 182 -4.58 12.94 -11.73
N TYR A 183 -4.63 12.28 -12.89
CA TYR A 183 -5.88 12.14 -13.66
C TYR A 183 -6.97 11.44 -12.85
N LYS A 184 -6.63 10.34 -12.18
CA LYS A 184 -7.61 9.60 -11.39
C LYS A 184 -8.09 10.35 -10.15
N LEU A 185 -7.21 11.09 -9.49
CA LEU A 185 -7.59 11.96 -8.37
C LEU A 185 -8.56 13.06 -8.81
N ALA A 186 -8.36 13.65 -9.99
CA ALA A 186 -9.30 14.63 -10.54
C ALA A 186 -10.69 14.01 -10.81
N GLU A 187 -10.75 12.76 -11.29
CA GLU A 187 -12.02 12.03 -11.42
C GLU A 187 -12.70 11.79 -10.06
N ILE A 188 -11.94 11.38 -9.04
CA ILE A 188 -12.46 11.16 -7.68
C ILE A 188 -13.07 12.45 -7.13
N VAL A 189 -12.37 13.59 -7.25
CA VAL A 189 -12.87 14.88 -6.78
C VAL A 189 -14.16 15.27 -7.50
N ARG A 190 -14.23 15.11 -8.82
CA ARG A 190 -15.45 15.39 -9.60
C ARG A 190 -16.61 14.48 -9.20
N ALA A 191 -16.37 13.18 -9.05
CA ALA A 191 -17.40 12.25 -8.60
C ALA A 191 -17.90 12.61 -7.19
N ASN A 192 -17.00 13.00 -6.29
CA ASN A 192 -17.36 13.42 -4.94
C ASN A 192 -18.21 14.70 -4.91
N GLN A 193 -17.86 15.69 -5.74
CA GLN A 193 -18.65 16.92 -5.89
C GLN A 193 -20.04 16.64 -6.45
N ASN A 194 -20.16 15.69 -7.39
CA ASN A 194 -21.46 15.29 -7.93
C ASN A 194 -22.34 14.64 -6.87
N VAL A 195 -21.80 13.72 -6.06
CA VAL A 195 -22.54 13.12 -4.93
C VAL A 195 -23.02 14.21 -3.98
N GLN A 196 -22.12 15.10 -3.55
CA GLN A 196 -22.44 16.17 -2.62
C GLN A 196 -23.55 17.10 -3.16
N ARG A 197 -23.51 17.43 -4.46
CA ARG A 197 -24.53 18.25 -5.11
C ARG A 197 -25.89 17.52 -5.15
N CYS A 198 -25.91 16.24 -5.53
CA CYS A 198 -27.13 15.45 -5.58
C CYS A 198 -27.80 15.33 -4.20
N GLU A 199 -27.00 15.19 -3.13
CA GLU A 199 -27.52 15.19 -1.75
C GLU A 199 -28.12 16.55 -1.36
N GLN A 200 -27.45 17.66 -1.70
CA GLN A 200 -27.92 19.02 -1.39
C GLN A 200 -29.20 19.40 -2.14
N GLU A 201 -29.32 18.97 -3.40
CA GLU A 201 -30.48 19.24 -4.25
C GLU A 201 -31.69 18.34 -3.90
N GLY A 202 -31.53 17.37 -2.97
CA GLY A 202 -32.59 16.44 -2.61
C GLY A 202 -32.94 15.47 -3.75
N SER A 203 -31.94 15.08 -4.55
CA SER A 203 -32.13 14.15 -5.66
C SER A 203 -32.70 12.80 -5.18
N PRO A 204 -33.44 12.06 -6.01
CA PRO A 204 -33.96 10.75 -5.65
C PRO A 204 -32.86 9.78 -5.19
N GLU A 205 -33.16 8.95 -4.19
CA GLU A 205 -32.16 8.07 -3.54
C GLU A 205 -31.47 7.10 -4.53
N HIS A 206 -32.18 6.63 -5.56
CA HIS A 206 -31.59 5.76 -6.58
C HIS A 206 -30.48 6.48 -7.38
N VAL A 207 -30.65 7.77 -7.68
CA VAL A 207 -29.65 8.59 -8.39
C VAL A 207 -28.43 8.82 -7.51
N VAL A 208 -28.64 9.11 -6.22
CA VAL A 208 -27.54 9.28 -5.26
C VAL A 208 -26.71 7.99 -5.17
N ARG A 209 -27.37 6.82 -5.07
CA ARG A 209 -26.70 5.51 -5.04
C ARG A 209 -25.88 5.21 -6.30
N GLU A 210 -26.32 5.68 -7.47
CA GLU A 210 -25.54 5.55 -8.71
C GLU A 210 -24.25 6.38 -8.65
N PHE A 211 -24.34 7.63 -8.21
CA PHE A 211 -23.16 8.49 -8.03
C PHE A 211 -22.22 7.99 -6.94
N GLU A 212 -22.74 7.46 -5.83
CA GLU A 212 -21.95 6.80 -4.78
C GLU A 212 -21.21 5.59 -5.32
N SER A 213 -21.88 4.76 -6.12
CA SER A 213 -21.28 3.58 -6.76
C SER A 213 -20.17 3.97 -7.73
N LEU A 214 -20.35 5.06 -8.47
CA LEU A 214 -19.33 5.62 -9.35
C LEU A 214 -18.12 6.13 -8.56
N LEU A 215 -18.34 6.87 -7.46
CA LEU A 215 -17.27 7.33 -6.58
C LEU A 215 -16.47 6.15 -6.02
N GLN A 216 -17.16 5.12 -5.54
CA GLN A 216 -16.56 3.88 -5.04
C GLN A 216 -15.71 3.19 -6.12
N TYR A 217 -16.17 3.16 -7.38
CA TYR A 217 -15.40 2.64 -8.50
C TYR A 217 -14.12 3.44 -8.77
N HIS A 218 -14.17 4.78 -8.76
CA HIS A 218 -12.98 5.61 -8.97
C HIS A 218 -11.94 5.44 -7.85
N VAL A 219 -12.38 5.37 -6.59
CA VAL A 219 -11.49 5.13 -5.44
C VAL A 219 -10.89 3.72 -5.48
N ALA A 220 -11.70 2.70 -5.85
CA ALA A 220 -11.23 1.33 -5.97
C ALA A 220 -10.16 1.19 -7.07
N THR A 221 -10.43 1.71 -8.27
CA THR A 221 -9.52 1.66 -9.42
C THR A 221 -8.26 2.52 -9.26
N TYR A 222 -8.30 3.55 -8.41
CA TYR A 222 -7.11 4.31 -8.02
C TYR A 222 -6.10 3.47 -7.23
N MET A 223 -6.59 2.65 -6.31
CA MET A 223 -5.75 1.76 -5.50
C MET A 223 -5.33 0.52 -6.31
N ASP A 224 -6.27 -0.10 -7.01
CA ASP A 224 -6.08 -1.32 -7.79
C ASP A 224 -6.97 -1.33 -9.03
N ASN A 225 -6.37 -1.28 -10.21
CA ASN A 225 -7.11 -1.26 -11.48
C ASN A 225 -7.36 -2.67 -12.05
N ASP A 226 -6.81 -3.72 -11.43
CA ASP A 226 -6.96 -5.11 -11.87
C ASP A 226 -7.98 -5.89 -11.02
N ILE A 227 -9.07 -5.22 -10.62
CA ILE A 227 -10.15 -5.83 -9.84
C ILE A 227 -10.98 -6.75 -10.76
N ALA A 228 -11.12 -8.03 -10.37
CA ALA A 228 -11.93 -8.99 -11.11
C ALA A 228 -13.41 -8.58 -11.16
N GLY A 229 -14.03 -8.69 -12.34
CA GLY A 229 -15.44 -8.37 -12.53
C GLY A 229 -15.76 -6.87 -12.57
N GLN A 230 -14.75 -6.00 -12.64
CA GLN A 230 -14.92 -4.56 -12.84
C GLN A 230 -14.25 -4.13 -14.15
N PRO A 231 -14.82 -3.17 -14.89
CA PRO A 231 -14.15 -2.59 -16.04
C PRO A 231 -12.85 -1.91 -15.58
N LYS A 232 -11.82 -1.96 -16.42
CA LYS A 232 -10.56 -1.26 -16.12
C LYS A 232 -10.73 0.23 -16.39
N ALA A 233 -10.25 1.07 -15.48
CA ALA A 233 -10.14 2.50 -15.73
C ALA A 233 -9.12 2.74 -16.84
N MET A 234 -9.56 3.39 -17.92
CA MET A 234 -8.76 3.76 -19.07
C MET A 234 -8.53 5.28 -19.09
N GLN A 235 -7.37 5.69 -19.57
CA GLN A 235 -7.07 7.07 -19.91
C GLN A 235 -7.75 7.44 -21.23
N LYS A 236 -7.79 8.74 -21.57
CA LYS A 236 -8.33 9.23 -22.86
C LYS A 236 -7.71 8.58 -24.10
N SER A 237 -6.50 8.03 -23.96
CA SER A 237 -5.76 7.30 -25.00
C SER A 237 -6.09 5.80 -25.05
N ASN A 238 -7.16 5.33 -24.39
CA ASN A 238 -7.51 3.92 -24.20
C ASN A 238 -6.43 3.06 -23.51
N ARG A 239 -5.40 3.69 -22.93
CA ARG A 239 -4.40 3.03 -22.11
C ARG A 239 -4.95 2.79 -20.69
N PRO A 240 -4.81 1.58 -20.10
CA PRO A 240 -5.16 1.37 -18.70
C PRO A 240 -4.37 2.27 -17.75
N VAL A 241 -5.05 2.90 -16.81
CA VAL A 241 -4.44 3.77 -15.79
C VAL A 241 -3.56 2.92 -14.85
N LYS A 242 -2.32 3.34 -14.61
CA LYS A 242 -1.40 2.65 -13.69
C LYS A 242 -1.66 3.02 -12.23
N ALA A 243 -2.52 2.22 -11.58
CA ALA A 243 -2.88 2.32 -10.16
C ALA A 243 -1.69 2.08 -9.20
N ILE A 244 -1.87 2.46 -7.93
CA ILE A 244 -0.83 2.34 -6.89
C ILE A 244 -0.32 0.90 -6.75
N ARG A 245 -1.22 -0.09 -6.66
CA ARG A 245 -0.85 -1.51 -6.58
C ARG A 245 -0.02 -1.95 -7.80
N GLY A 246 -0.38 -1.49 -8.99
CA GLY A 246 0.33 -1.76 -10.24
C GLY A 246 1.71 -1.12 -10.33
N ARG A 247 1.99 -0.07 -9.52
CA ARG A 247 3.34 0.51 -9.38
C ARG A 247 4.22 -0.28 -8.43
N LEU A 248 3.63 -0.95 -7.44
CA LEU A 248 4.38 -1.71 -6.43
C LEU A 248 4.67 -3.15 -6.88
N LYS A 249 3.69 -3.82 -7.49
CA LYS A 249 3.78 -5.21 -7.95
C LYS A 249 4.42 -5.30 -9.35
N GLY A 250 4.99 -6.46 -9.65
CA GLY A 250 5.43 -6.83 -11.00
C GLY A 250 6.95 -6.83 -11.15
N LYS A 251 7.43 -7.25 -12.32
CA LYS A 251 8.86 -7.26 -12.64
C LYS A 251 9.42 -5.84 -12.69
N GLU A 252 8.66 -4.92 -13.28
CA GLU A 252 8.93 -3.48 -13.34
C GLU A 252 8.28 -2.69 -12.19
N GLY A 253 7.89 -3.39 -11.13
CA GLY A 253 7.34 -2.78 -9.92
C GLY A 253 8.46 -2.24 -9.03
N ARG A 254 8.14 -1.25 -8.20
CA ARG A 254 9.11 -0.61 -7.28
C ARG A 254 9.85 -1.61 -6.39
N LEU A 255 9.18 -2.66 -5.90
CA LEU A 255 9.82 -3.62 -4.99
C LEU A 255 10.97 -4.37 -5.67
N ARG A 256 10.73 -4.90 -6.88
CA ARG A 256 11.74 -5.73 -7.56
C ARG A 256 12.74 -4.87 -8.34
N GLN A 257 12.28 -3.87 -9.07
CA GLN A 257 13.12 -3.06 -9.95
C GLN A 257 13.83 -1.92 -9.23
N ASN A 258 13.29 -1.40 -8.13
CA ASN A 258 13.88 -0.23 -7.48
C ASN A 258 14.44 -0.52 -6.10
N LEU A 259 13.97 -1.56 -5.40
CA LEU A 259 14.51 -1.90 -4.08
C LEU A 259 15.46 -3.10 -4.15
N MET A 260 15.12 -4.15 -4.89
CA MET A 260 15.98 -5.35 -5.00
C MET A 260 17.09 -5.23 -6.05
N GLY A 261 16.84 -4.56 -7.18
CA GLY A 261 17.82 -4.45 -8.26
C GLY A 261 17.85 -3.05 -8.87
N LYS A 262 18.65 -2.15 -8.30
CA LYS A 262 18.81 -0.79 -8.82
C LYS A 262 19.80 -0.74 -9.97
N ARG A 263 19.61 0.24 -10.86
CA ARG A 263 20.70 0.68 -11.72
C ARG A 263 21.75 1.36 -10.85
N VAL A 264 23.00 1.04 -11.12
CA VAL A 264 24.15 1.54 -10.38
C VAL A 264 25.03 2.34 -11.32
N ASP A 265 25.56 3.44 -10.81
CA ASP A 265 26.60 4.22 -11.49
C ASP A 265 27.96 3.51 -11.34
N PHE A 266 28.98 3.99 -12.07
CA PHE A 266 30.34 3.43 -12.05
C PHE A 266 30.43 1.95 -12.44
N SER A 267 29.61 1.52 -13.40
CA SER A 267 29.67 0.17 -13.96
C SER A 267 29.78 0.21 -15.48
N ALA A 268 30.47 -0.77 -16.05
CA ALA A 268 30.57 -0.97 -17.48
C ALA A 268 30.33 -2.43 -17.85
N ARG A 269 29.91 -2.68 -19.09
CA ARG A 269 29.69 -4.03 -19.62
C ARG A 269 30.22 -4.11 -21.05
N THR A 270 30.99 -5.14 -21.33
CA THR A 270 31.50 -5.47 -22.67
C THR A 270 31.54 -6.99 -22.87
N VAL A 271 31.81 -7.43 -24.09
CA VAL A 271 32.02 -8.83 -24.45
C VAL A 271 33.38 -9.30 -23.91
N ILE A 272 33.44 -10.54 -23.40
CA ILE A 272 34.67 -11.15 -22.89
C ILE A 272 35.48 -11.82 -24.01
N THR A 273 36.80 -11.87 -23.85
CA THR A 273 37.73 -12.62 -24.72
C THR A 273 38.85 -13.15 -23.83
N GLY A 274 39.29 -14.39 -24.07
CA GLY A 274 40.36 -15.00 -23.28
C GLY A 274 41.74 -14.53 -23.73
N ASP A 275 42.61 -14.19 -22.78
CA ASP A 275 44.02 -13.86 -23.01
C ASP A 275 44.90 -14.73 -22.09
N PRO A 276 45.79 -15.59 -22.63
CA PRO A 276 46.64 -16.46 -21.83
C PRO A 276 47.78 -15.72 -21.10
N ASN A 277 48.01 -14.44 -21.39
CA ASN A 277 49.10 -13.67 -20.78
C ASN A 277 48.70 -12.93 -19.51
N LEU A 278 47.42 -13.00 -19.11
CA LEU A 278 46.92 -12.37 -17.88
C LEU A 278 46.98 -13.34 -16.69
N SER A 279 47.26 -12.79 -15.52
CA SER A 279 47.22 -13.53 -14.25
C SER A 279 45.78 -13.89 -13.87
N LEU A 280 45.60 -14.87 -12.96
CA LEU A 280 44.28 -15.38 -12.59
C LEU A 280 43.37 -14.31 -11.95
N ASP A 281 43.97 -13.35 -11.26
CA ASP A 281 43.34 -12.24 -10.56
C ASP A 281 43.23 -10.96 -11.40
N GLU A 282 43.73 -10.97 -12.64
CA GLU A 282 43.73 -9.81 -13.53
C GLU A 282 42.55 -9.83 -14.51
N VAL A 283 42.10 -8.62 -14.87
CA VAL A 283 41.08 -8.42 -15.92
C VAL A 283 41.54 -7.34 -16.89
N GLY A 284 41.59 -7.68 -18.18
CA GLY A 284 41.90 -6.72 -19.23
C GLY A 284 40.76 -5.70 -19.40
N VAL A 285 41.01 -4.44 -19.06
CA VAL A 285 40.03 -3.35 -19.23
C VAL A 285 40.38 -2.49 -20.45
N PRO A 286 39.48 -2.35 -21.44
CA PRO A 286 39.70 -1.47 -22.58
C PRO A 286 39.94 -0.01 -22.17
N ARG A 287 40.89 0.67 -22.82
CA ARG A 287 41.18 2.10 -22.58
C ARG A 287 39.96 3.01 -22.75
N SER A 288 38.96 2.62 -23.54
CA SER A 288 37.68 3.36 -23.65
C SER A 288 36.87 3.33 -22.36
N ILE A 289 36.82 2.18 -21.69
CA ILE A 289 36.14 1.99 -20.40
C ILE A 289 36.96 2.63 -19.29
N ALA A 290 38.29 2.44 -19.30
CA ALA A 290 39.18 2.98 -18.29
C ALA A 290 39.17 4.52 -18.24
N ARG A 291 39.01 5.19 -19.38
CA ARG A 291 38.83 6.65 -19.45
C ARG A 291 37.45 7.14 -18.99
N THR A 292 36.46 6.25 -18.93
CA THR A 292 35.09 6.63 -18.56
C THR A 292 34.82 6.42 -17.08
N LEU A 293 35.28 5.29 -16.54
CA LEU A 293 35.16 4.95 -15.12
C LEU A 293 36.18 5.74 -14.30
N THR A 294 35.72 6.29 -13.18
CA THR A 294 36.55 7.10 -12.30
C THR A 294 36.55 6.58 -10.87
N TYR A 295 37.66 6.82 -10.19
CA TYR A 295 37.82 6.56 -8.76
C TYR A 295 38.11 7.89 -8.04
N PRO A 296 37.32 8.27 -7.01
CA PRO A 296 37.56 9.49 -6.26
C PRO A 296 38.71 9.28 -5.26
N GLU A 297 39.90 9.78 -5.59
CA GLU A 297 41.07 9.73 -4.72
C GLU A 297 41.24 11.05 -3.96
N VAL A 298 41.48 10.98 -2.64
CA VAL A 298 41.72 12.16 -1.80
C VAL A 298 43.17 12.62 -1.97
N VAL A 299 43.37 13.93 -2.14
CA VAL A 299 44.69 14.55 -2.24
C VAL A 299 45.35 14.57 -0.86
N THR A 300 46.48 13.89 -0.77
CA THR A 300 47.35 13.75 0.40
C THR A 300 48.77 14.19 0.04
N PRO A 301 49.65 14.43 1.03
CA PRO A 301 51.05 14.77 0.75
C PRO A 301 51.80 13.70 -0.08
N TYR A 302 51.36 12.44 -0.03
CA TYR A 302 52.03 11.33 -0.71
C TYR A 302 51.67 11.19 -2.20
N ASN A 303 50.46 11.61 -2.59
CA ASN A 303 49.93 11.40 -3.95
C ASN A 303 49.72 12.72 -4.72
N ILE A 304 49.98 13.87 -4.11
CA ILE A 304 49.75 15.19 -4.73
C ILE A 304 50.44 15.34 -6.08
N ASP A 305 51.71 14.94 -6.19
CA ASP A 305 52.47 15.06 -7.44
C ASP A 305 51.89 14.16 -8.53
N LYS A 306 51.52 12.93 -8.17
CA LYS A 306 50.90 11.96 -9.08
C LYS A 306 49.53 12.47 -9.56
N LEU A 307 48.68 12.93 -8.65
CA LEU A 307 47.35 13.45 -8.99
C LEU A 307 47.45 14.73 -9.82
N GLN A 308 48.43 15.59 -9.55
CA GLN A 308 48.67 16.79 -10.34
C GLN A 308 49.02 16.44 -11.80
N GLN A 309 49.85 15.42 -12.02
CA GLN A 309 50.15 14.91 -13.37
C GLN A 309 48.91 14.34 -14.07
N LEU A 310 48.08 13.57 -13.37
CA LEU A 310 46.83 13.03 -13.96
C LEU A 310 45.85 14.13 -14.37
N VAL A 311 45.79 15.22 -13.59
CA VAL A 311 45.00 16.41 -13.92
C VAL A 311 45.59 17.14 -15.13
N MET A 312 46.91 17.23 -15.25
CA MET A 312 47.59 17.84 -16.40
C MET A 312 47.34 17.06 -17.70
N ASN A 313 47.36 15.72 -17.64
CA ASN A 313 47.03 14.84 -18.78
C ASN A 313 45.55 14.98 -19.20
N GLY A 314 44.69 15.33 -18.26
CA GLY A 314 43.27 15.59 -18.50
C GLY A 314 42.43 14.35 -18.80
N PRO A 315 41.22 14.53 -19.35
CA PRO A 315 40.21 13.46 -19.47
C PRO A 315 40.35 12.59 -20.74
N ASN A 316 41.13 13.03 -21.74
CA ASN A 316 41.20 12.35 -23.04
C ASN A 316 42.32 11.30 -23.10
N GLU A 317 43.39 11.52 -22.34
CA GLU A 317 44.56 10.66 -22.26
C GLU A 317 44.49 9.74 -21.03
N HIS A 318 45.10 8.55 -21.14
CA HIS A 318 45.19 7.60 -20.05
C HIS A 318 46.67 7.28 -19.79
N PRO A 319 47.17 7.39 -18.54
CA PRO A 319 46.45 7.74 -17.31
C PRO A 319 46.07 9.23 -17.19
N GLY A 320 44.87 9.53 -16.69
CA GLY A 320 44.34 10.90 -16.60
C GLY A 320 43.24 11.06 -15.55
N ALA A 321 42.54 12.20 -15.54
CA ALA A 321 41.45 12.50 -14.61
C ALA A 321 40.31 13.27 -15.26
N ARG A 322 39.11 13.15 -14.69
CA ARG A 322 37.88 13.73 -15.27
C ARG A 322 37.31 14.89 -14.47
N TYR A 323 37.29 14.78 -13.15
CA TYR A 323 36.74 15.82 -12.27
C TYR A 323 37.67 16.14 -11.11
N ILE A 324 37.63 17.39 -10.66
CA ILE A 324 38.18 17.82 -9.37
C ILE A 324 37.02 18.24 -8.49
N VAL A 325 36.96 17.72 -7.27
CA VAL A 325 35.98 18.08 -6.24
C VAL A 325 36.72 18.83 -5.14
N ARG A 326 36.36 20.10 -4.97
CA ARG A 326 36.90 20.95 -3.90
C ARG A 326 36.25 20.62 -2.55
N ASP A 327 36.81 21.16 -1.47
CA ASP A 327 36.31 20.99 -0.09
C ASP A 327 34.87 21.47 0.10
N ASN A 328 34.47 22.49 -0.67
CA ASN A 328 33.09 23.03 -0.68
C ASN A 328 32.08 22.13 -1.43
N GLY A 329 32.54 21.01 -2.02
CA GLY A 329 31.72 20.11 -2.83
C GLY A 329 31.51 20.55 -4.28
N GLU A 330 32.13 21.65 -4.71
CA GLU A 330 32.10 22.12 -6.09
C GLU A 330 32.85 21.14 -6.99
N ARG A 331 32.17 20.67 -8.05
CA ARG A 331 32.74 19.73 -9.03
C ARG A 331 33.14 20.49 -10.29
N ILE A 332 34.42 20.42 -10.62
CA ILE A 332 35.01 21.04 -11.82
C ILE A 332 35.20 19.95 -12.87
N ASP A 333 34.55 20.09 -14.02
CA ASP A 333 34.76 19.20 -15.18
C ASP A 333 36.00 19.64 -15.97
N LEU A 334 37.00 18.76 -16.02
CA LEU A 334 38.27 19.02 -16.71
C LEU A 334 38.11 19.10 -18.24
N ARG A 335 36.98 18.63 -18.81
CA ARG A 335 36.70 18.75 -20.25
C ARG A 335 36.39 20.17 -20.69
N HIS A 336 35.80 20.98 -19.80
CA HIS A 336 35.33 22.33 -20.12
C HIS A 336 36.14 23.42 -19.42
N ALA A 337 36.98 23.06 -18.45
CA ALA A 337 37.82 24.00 -17.73
C ALA A 337 39.00 24.47 -18.60
N ARG A 338 38.91 25.68 -19.14
CA ARG A 338 39.96 26.35 -19.93
C ARG A 338 41.33 26.48 -19.23
N ARG A 339 41.38 26.27 -17.91
CA ARG A 339 42.59 26.38 -17.06
C ARG A 339 42.93 25.08 -16.30
N ALA A 340 42.40 23.94 -16.74
CA ALA A 340 42.59 22.64 -16.06
C ALA A 340 44.07 22.28 -15.78
N GLY A 341 44.97 22.51 -16.76
CA GLY A 341 46.39 22.16 -16.62
C GLY A 341 47.21 23.03 -15.66
N GLY A 342 46.66 24.16 -15.17
CA GLY A 342 47.36 25.09 -14.28
C GLY A 342 46.79 25.18 -12.86
N GLN A 343 45.80 24.34 -12.52
CA GLN A 343 45.17 24.38 -11.21
C GLN A 343 46.01 23.59 -10.19
N GLN A 344 46.59 24.29 -9.22
CA GLN A 344 47.29 23.64 -8.10
C GLN A 344 46.27 22.93 -7.21
N LEU A 345 46.50 21.64 -6.95
CA LEU A 345 45.70 20.84 -6.03
C LEU A 345 46.03 21.23 -4.58
N LEU A 346 45.00 21.32 -3.75
CA LEU A 346 45.15 21.50 -2.31
C LEU A 346 44.90 20.17 -1.59
N TYR A 347 45.51 20.01 -0.42
CA TYR A 347 45.27 18.85 0.44
C TYR A 347 43.80 18.81 0.88
N GLY A 348 43.20 17.62 0.86
CA GLY A 348 41.78 17.41 1.20
C GLY A 348 40.83 17.40 0.00
N TRP A 349 41.25 17.93 -1.16
CA TRP A 349 40.46 17.87 -2.39
C TRP A 349 40.33 16.42 -2.87
N LYS A 350 39.34 16.13 -3.71
CA LYS A 350 39.21 14.82 -4.36
C LYS A 350 39.42 14.95 -5.86
N VAL A 351 40.22 14.06 -6.43
CA VAL A 351 40.41 13.95 -7.87
C VAL A 351 39.74 12.66 -8.33
N GLU A 352 38.76 12.78 -9.22
CA GLU A 352 38.15 11.63 -9.89
C GLU A 352 39.05 11.22 -11.05
N ARG A 353 40.06 10.39 -10.75
CA ARG A 353 41.01 9.86 -11.74
C ARG A 353 40.43 8.71 -12.53
N HIS A 354 40.97 8.44 -13.72
CA HIS A 354 40.71 7.20 -14.44
C HIS A 354 41.14 6.00 -13.59
N ILE A 355 40.48 4.86 -13.79
CA ILE A 355 40.97 3.59 -13.24
C ILE A 355 42.34 3.28 -13.84
N MET A 356 43.24 2.71 -13.05
CA MET A 356 44.62 2.39 -13.39
C MET A 356 44.89 0.92 -13.10
N ASP A 357 46.04 0.44 -13.59
CA ASP A 357 46.48 -0.93 -13.32
C ASP A 357 46.63 -1.18 -11.81
N GLY A 358 46.10 -2.30 -11.33
CA GLY A 358 46.11 -2.70 -9.92
C GLY A 358 44.96 -2.18 -9.05
N ASP A 359 44.00 -1.42 -9.62
CA ASP A 359 42.77 -1.05 -8.91
C ASP A 359 41.84 -2.28 -8.72
N VAL A 360 41.20 -2.39 -7.54
CA VAL A 360 40.29 -3.49 -7.15
C VAL A 360 38.84 -3.01 -7.02
#